data_AF-A0AAW3H7N0-F1
#
_entry.id   AF-A0AAW3H7N0-F1
#
_cell.length_a   1.000
_cell.length_b   1.000
_cell.length_c   1.000
_cell.angle_alpha   90.00
_cell.angle_beta   90.00
_cell.angle_gamma   90.00
#
_symmetry.space_group_name_H-M   'P 1'
#
loop_
_entity.id
_entity.type
_entity.pdbx_description
1 polymer ?
#
loop_
_entity_poly.entity_id
_entity_poly.type
_entity_poly.pdbx_seq_one_letter_code
_entity_poly.pdbx_strand_id
1 'polypeptide(L)'
;MNERVAELLKAFLIAFAVLLTISLLILFSTFNPLTFNLFKASPIDIREGNTKIEKIFTSLDLKPEKVESDGSYHYEGGGLTFTVHFSEEMIQRHPVLKESPKRTKNRIEVYVVQLEDISYAEVGENLLNTGLYQFLEEKSWDYFKEIGKDQSVNYSILQWNNQERLKKGIEYYEKALTLVDIQDNSAIRHIDTITVKPGKESQMKQLIREMDQAGLLTQTSEKNGEISR
;
A
#
# COMPACT_ATOMS: atom_id res chain seq x y z
N MET A 1 65.84 0.13 26.83
CA MET A 1 64.64 0.70 27.47
C MET A 1 64.51 0.04 28.83
N ASN A 2 64.51 0.82 29.91
CA ASN A 2 64.56 0.31 31.30
C ASN A 2 63.25 -0.42 31.64
N GLU A 3 63.29 -1.59 32.28
CA GLU A 3 62.12 -2.42 32.62
C GLU A 3 61.01 -1.60 33.32
N ARG A 4 61.42 -0.68 34.20
CA ARG A 4 60.51 0.25 34.89
C ARG A 4 59.76 1.19 33.95
N VAL A 5 60.37 1.60 32.84
CA VAL A 5 59.72 2.47 31.83
C VAL A 5 58.69 1.67 31.03
N ALA A 6 58.97 0.39 30.77
CA ALA A 6 58.01 -0.49 30.09
C ALA A 6 56.79 -0.82 30.97
N GLU A 7 56.98 -1.03 32.28
CA GLU A 7 55.86 -1.20 33.22
C GLU A 7 55.02 0.07 33.36
N LEU A 8 55.66 1.24 33.48
CA LEU A 8 54.94 2.52 33.57
C LEU A 8 54.09 2.79 32.31
N LEU A 9 54.65 2.49 31.14
CA LEU A 9 53.96 2.65 29.86
C LEU A 9 52.75 1.72 29.75
N LYS A 10 52.89 0.45 30.20
CA LYS A 10 51.76 -0.49 30.27
C LYS A 10 50.67 -0.01 31.21
N ALA A 11 51.03 0.45 32.41
CA ALA A 11 50.06 0.97 33.37
C ALA A 11 49.30 2.20 32.82
N PHE A 12 50.01 3.10 32.14
CA PHE A 12 49.40 4.26 31.49
C PHE A 12 48.45 3.87 30.35
N LEU A 13 48.85 2.93 29.50
CA LEU A 13 48.01 2.43 28.40
C LEU A 13 46.74 1.74 28.93
N ILE A 14 46.84 0.97 30.02
CA ILE A 14 45.69 0.34 30.67
C ILE A 14 44.76 1.40 31.26
N ALA A 15 45.29 2.37 32.00
CA ALA A 15 44.49 3.45 32.59
C ALA A 15 43.78 4.29 31.50
N PHE A 16 44.49 4.58 30.41
CA PHE A 16 43.92 5.28 29.25
C PHE A 16 42.81 4.47 28.58
N ALA A 17 43.03 3.17 28.36
CA ALA A 17 42.03 2.28 27.79
C ALA A 17 40.77 2.22 28.68
N VAL A 18 40.93 2.10 30.01
CA VAL A 18 39.81 2.10 30.95
C VAL A 18 39.04 3.41 30.90
N LEU A 19 39.72 4.56 30.92
CA LEU A 19 39.09 5.88 30.82
C LEU A 19 38.35 6.07 29.50
N LEU A 20 38.93 5.62 28.38
CA LEU A 20 38.30 5.66 27.06
C LEU A 20 37.03 4.80 27.05
N THR A 21 37.09 3.59 27.60
CA THR A 21 35.97 2.64 27.62
C THR A 21 34.82 3.17 28.47
N ILE A 22 35.12 3.75 29.64
CA ILE A 22 34.12 4.39 30.51
C ILE A 22 33.50 5.60 29.80
N SER A 23 34.31 6.43 29.14
CA SER A 23 33.83 7.61 28.41
C SER A 23 32.91 7.23 27.25
N LEU A 24 33.26 6.18 26.49
CA LEU A 24 32.42 5.63 25.43
C LEU A 24 31.11 5.03 25.98
N LEU A 25 31.16 4.27 27.08
CA LEU A 25 29.97 3.73 27.75
C LEU A 25 29.04 4.85 28.22
N ILE A 26 29.58 5.93 28.79
CA ILE A 26 28.80 7.09 29.19
C ILE A 26 28.17 7.75 27.95
N LEU A 27 28.93 7.97 26.87
CA LEU A 27 28.41 8.53 25.62
C LEU A 27 27.30 7.68 25.01
N PHE A 28 27.46 6.36 24.96
CA PHE A 28 26.42 5.44 24.48
C PHE A 28 25.22 5.36 25.43
N SER A 29 25.41 5.53 26.75
CA SER A 29 24.31 5.56 27.70
C SER A 29 23.50 6.87 27.65
N THR A 30 24.11 7.97 27.20
CA THR A 30 23.45 9.26 26.99
C THR A 30 22.86 9.43 25.59
N PHE A 31 23.11 8.48 24.67
CA PHE A 31 22.27 8.23 23.49
C PHE A 31 20.89 7.73 23.98
N ASN A 32 20.10 8.70 24.41
CA ASN A 32 18.81 8.58 25.05
C ASN A 32 17.77 7.97 24.09
N PRO A 33 16.72 7.27 24.56
CA PRO A 33 15.48 7.01 23.80
C PRO A 33 14.88 8.22 23.05
N LEU A 34 15.28 9.45 23.39
CA LEU A 34 14.96 10.65 22.61
C LEU A 34 15.45 10.59 21.15
N THR A 35 16.58 9.94 20.86
CA THR A 35 17.05 9.76 19.47
C THR A 35 16.28 8.67 18.73
N PHE A 36 15.67 7.70 19.44
CA PHE A 36 14.79 6.70 18.83
C PHE A 36 13.42 7.27 18.42
N ASN A 37 12.95 8.33 19.09
CA ASN A 37 11.71 9.02 18.71
C ASN A 37 11.84 9.82 17.40
N LEU A 38 13.05 10.07 16.89
CA LEU A 38 13.22 10.69 15.56
C LEU A 38 12.72 9.79 14.43
N PHE A 39 12.59 8.48 14.66
CA PHE A 39 12.11 7.50 13.70
C PHE A 39 10.64 7.12 13.91
N LYS A 40 9.90 7.94 14.69
CA LYS A 40 8.48 7.73 14.92
C LYS A 40 7.64 8.97 14.65
N ALA A 41 6.47 8.76 14.08
CA ALA A 41 5.46 9.80 13.91
C ALA A 41 4.96 10.30 15.27
N SER A 42 4.56 11.59 15.32
CA SER A 42 3.99 12.13 16.54
C SER A 42 2.64 11.46 16.86
N PRO A 43 2.23 11.38 18.13
CA PRO A 43 0.92 10.84 18.49
C PRO A 43 -0.26 11.58 17.84
N ILE A 44 -0.09 12.88 17.53
CA ILE A 44 -1.10 13.69 16.86
C ILE A 44 -1.24 13.23 15.41
N ASP A 45 -0.11 13.11 14.71
CA ASP A 45 -0.06 12.66 13.30
C ASP A 45 -0.65 11.26 13.13
N ILE A 46 -0.33 10.34 14.05
CA ILE A 46 -0.90 8.99 14.07
C ILE A 46 -2.42 9.05 14.24
N ARG A 47 -2.93 9.86 15.18
CA ARG A 47 -4.38 9.99 15.42
C ARG A 47 -5.10 10.60 14.22
N GLU A 48 -4.50 11.60 13.59
CA GLU A 48 -5.05 12.21 12.37
C GLU A 48 -5.06 11.22 11.21
N GLY A 49 -3.96 10.50 10.99
CA GLY A 49 -3.87 9.44 9.99
C GLY A 49 -4.92 8.34 10.19
N ASN A 50 -5.06 7.82 11.42
CA ASN A 50 -6.10 6.84 11.78
C ASN A 50 -7.49 7.36 11.41
N THR A 51 -7.78 8.61 11.77
CA THR A 51 -9.08 9.26 11.52
C THR A 51 -9.34 9.44 10.02
N LYS A 52 -8.33 9.84 9.23
CA LYS A 52 -8.47 10.00 7.77
C LYS A 52 -8.75 8.66 7.10
N ILE A 53 -7.98 7.63 7.43
CA ILE A 53 -8.15 6.28 6.87
C ILE A 53 -9.52 5.69 7.26
N GLU A 54 -9.91 5.80 8.53
CA GLU A 54 -11.24 5.34 8.98
C GLU A 54 -12.36 6.03 8.19
N LYS A 55 -12.26 7.35 7.97
CA LYS A 55 -13.23 8.10 7.17
C LYS A 55 -13.29 7.65 5.72
N ILE A 56 -12.13 7.40 5.09
CA ILE A 56 -12.08 6.89 3.70
C ILE A 56 -12.74 5.52 3.61
N PHE A 57 -12.34 4.55 4.43
CA PHE A 57 -12.95 3.22 4.41
C PHE A 57 -14.46 3.27 4.69
N THR A 58 -14.88 4.11 5.65
CA THR A 58 -16.31 4.32 5.93
C THR A 58 -17.06 4.91 4.74
N SER A 59 -16.47 5.87 4.02
CA SER A 59 -17.12 6.51 2.86
C SER A 59 -17.22 5.58 1.63
N LEU A 60 -16.40 4.54 1.61
CA LEU A 60 -16.44 3.43 0.64
C LEU A 60 -17.40 2.30 1.05
N ASP A 61 -18.21 2.50 2.11
CA ASP A 61 -19.09 1.48 2.74
C ASP A 61 -18.34 0.26 3.32
N LEU A 62 -17.02 0.36 3.51
CA LEU A 62 -16.16 -0.65 4.09
C LEU A 62 -15.80 -0.24 5.52
N LYS A 63 -16.78 -0.01 6.39
CA LYS A 63 -16.53 0.54 7.73
C LYS A 63 -15.61 -0.39 8.57
N PRO A 64 -14.44 0.09 9.04
CA PRO A 64 -13.58 -0.70 9.92
C PRO A 64 -14.06 -0.66 11.37
N GLU A 65 -13.61 -1.60 12.19
CA GLU A 65 -13.79 -1.58 13.65
C GLU A 65 -12.77 -0.65 14.31
N LYS A 66 -11.56 -0.58 13.74
CA LYS A 66 -10.44 0.20 14.28
C LYS A 66 -9.37 0.45 13.22
N VAL A 67 -8.70 1.59 13.31
CA VAL A 67 -7.45 1.87 12.59
C VAL A 67 -6.37 2.22 13.61
N GLU A 68 -5.17 1.67 13.44
CA GLU A 68 -4.02 2.00 14.28
C GLU A 68 -2.71 1.97 13.52
N SER A 69 -1.70 2.67 14.03
CA SER A 69 -0.31 2.60 13.57
C SER A 69 0.60 2.61 14.80
N ASP A 70 1.73 1.90 14.71
CA ASP A 70 2.78 1.90 15.74
C ASP A 70 3.71 3.13 15.64
N GLY A 71 3.46 3.97 14.62
CA GLY A 71 4.20 5.19 14.33
C GLY A 71 5.56 4.96 13.69
N SER A 72 5.95 3.72 13.38
CA SER A 72 7.30 3.40 12.91
C SER A 72 7.46 3.68 11.42
N TYR A 73 8.40 4.54 11.05
CA TYR A 73 8.73 4.78 9.65
C TYR A 73 9.52 3.60 9.07
N HIS A 74 9.12 3.09 7.91
CA HIS A 74 9.79 1.94 7.27
C HIS A 74 11.00 2.32 6.41
N TYR A 75 11.08 3.56 5.93
CA TYR A 75 12.13 4.02 5.01
C TYR A 75 12.60 5.43 5.38
N GLU A 76 13.81 5.79 4.93
CA GLU A 76 14.41 7.13 5.11
C GLU A 76 13.52 8.28 4.58
N GLY A 77 12.49 7.96 3.80
CA GLY A 77 11.47 8.88 3.28
C GLY A 77 10.20 9.05 4.13
N GLY A 78 10.08 8.44 5.31
CA GLY A 78 9.04 8.82 6.29
C GLY A 78 7.62 8.26 6.08
N GLY A 79 7.45 7.16 5.34
CA GLY A 79 6.14 6.52 5.19
C GLY A 79 5.72 5.65 6.39
N LEU A 80 4.42 5.59 6.65
CA LEU A 80 3.78 4.92 7.79
C LEU A 80 2.84 3.82 7.34
N THR A 81 2.85 2.72 8.09
CA THR A 81 1.87 1.65 7.92
C THR A 81 0.75 1.78 8.93
N PHE A 82 -0.48 1.72 8.44
CA PHE A 82 -1.70 1.66 9.24
C PHE A 82 -2.32 0.28 9.12
N THR A 83 -2.68 -0.30 10.25
CA THR A 83 -3.44 -1.54 10.31
C THR A 83 -4.92 -1.21 10.47
N VAL A 84 -5.71 -1.57 9.46
CA VAL A 84 -7.16 -1.41 9.43
C VAL A 84 -7.79 -2.73 9.83
N HIS A 85 -8.54 -2.74 10.92
CA HIS A 85 -9.20 -3.93 11.46
C HIS A 85 -10.67 -3.94 11.05
N PHE A 86 -11.14 -5.07 10.55
CA PHE A 86 -12.52 -5.28 10.13
C PHE A 86 -13.18 -6.38 10.97
N SER A 87 -14.51 -6.32 11.05
CA SER A 87 -15.27 -7.44 11.59
C SER A 87 -15.24 -8.62 10.62
N GLU A 88 -15.38 -9.85 11.14
CA GLU A 88 -15.47 -11.04 10.29
C GLU A 88 -16.67 -10.97 9.33
N GLU A 89 -17.78 -10.37 9.76
CA GLU A 89 -18.94 -10.13 8.92
C GLU A 89 -18.61 -9.22 7.73
N MET A 90 -17.83 -8.15 7.95
CA MET A 90 -17.41 -7.22 6.90
C MET A 90 -16.51 -7.92 5.89
N ILE A 91 -15.55 -8.73 6.36
CA ILE A 91 -14.66 -9.53 5.50
C ILE A 91 -15.46 -10.54 4.65
N GLN A 92 -16.47 -11.19 5.23
CA GLN A 92 -17.29 -12.17 4.51
C GLN A 92 -18.22 -11.53 3.48
N ARG A 93 -18.74 -10.34 3.78
CA ARG A 93 -19.65 -9.60 2.89
C ARG A 93 -18.93 -9.02 1.68
N HIS A 94 -17.66 -8.64 1.82
CA HIS A 94 -16.90 -7.92 0.80
C HIS A 94 -15.71 -8.74 0.30
N PRO A 95 -15.83 -9.41 -0.88
CA PRO A 95 -14.73 -10.08 -1.54
C PRO A 95 -13.47 -9.22 -1.68
N VAL A 96 -13.59 -7.89 -1.87
CA VAL A 96 -12.43 -7.00 -2.00
C VAL A 96 -11.56 -7.02 -0.75
N LEU A 97 -12.17 -7.11 0.44
CA LEU A 97 -11.42 -7.19 1.68
C LEU A 97 -10.80 -8.58 1.82
N LYS A 98 -11.59 -9.63 1.61
CA LYS A 98 -11.15 -11.03 1.74
C LYS A 98 -9.98 -11.37 0.82
N GLU A 99 -10.01 -10.86 -0.41
CA GLU A 99 -8.99 -11.10 -1.44
C GLU A 99 -7.99 -9.95 -1.54
N SER A 100 -7.92 -9.05 -0.56
CA SER A 100 -6.92 -7.99 -0.57
C SER A 100 -5.52 -8.58 -0.42
N PRO A 101 -4.53 -8.15 -1.24
CA PRO A 101 -3.17 -8.67 -1.20
C PRO A 101 -2.41 -8.33 0.11
N LYS A 102 -2.87 -7.28 0.82
CA LYS A 102 -2.30 -6.83 2.11
C LYS A 102 -3.07 -7.36 3.31
N ARG A 103 -3.96 -8.34 3.10
CA ARG A 103 -4.75 -8.90 4.20
C ARG A 103 -3.96 -9.89 5.04
N THR A 104 -4.04 -9.73 6.35
CA THR A 104 -3.70 -10.76 7.34
C THR A 104 -4.88 -10.98 8.28
N LYS A 105 -5.54 -12.14 8.21
CA LYS A 105 -6.79 -12.43 8.95
C LYS A 105 -7.87 -11.38 8.64
N ASN A 106 -8.35 -10.64 9.62
CA ASN A 106 -9.36 -9.59 9.50
C ASN A 106 -8.74 -8.18 9.41
N ARG A 107 -7.46 -8.09 9.02
CA ARG A 107 -6.71 -6.84 8.99
C ARG A 107 -6.17 -6.59 7.60
N ILE A 108 -6.13 -5.33 7.18
CA ILE A 108 -5.46 -4.87 5.96
C ILE A 108 -4.44 -3.82 6.34
N GLU A 109 -3.22 -3.95 5.82
CA GLU A 109 -2.19 -2.92 5.97
C GLU A 109 -2.31 -1.89 4.85
N VAL A 110 -2.34 -0.62 5.23
CA VAL A 110 -2.31 0.54 4.33
C VAL A 110 -1.03 1.30 4.58
N TYR A 111 -0.12 1.26 3.61
CA TYR A 111 1.09 2.06 3.63
C TYR A 111 0.81 3.43 3.03
N VAL A 112 1.21 4.48 3.75
CA VAL A 112 1.04 5.88 3.38
C VAL A 112 2.39 6.56 3.35
N VAL A 113 2.74 7.23 2.26
CA VAL A 113 4.01 7.96 2.16
C VAL A 113 3.94 9.30 2.90
N GLN A 114 2.85 10.06 2.72
CA GLN A 114 2.66 11.38 3.33
C GLN A 114 1.29 11.48 4.00
N LEU A 115 1.27 11.75 5.30
CA LEU A 115 0.03 11.79 6.09
C LEU A 115 -0.93 12.91 5.70
N GLU A 116 -0.40 14.02 5.18
CA GLU A 116 -1.20 15.13 4.68
C GLU A 116 -2.03 14.70 3.46
N ASP A 117 -1.47 13.81 2.64
CA ASP A 117 -1.96 13.39 1.32
C ASP A 117 -2.67 12.03 1.31
N ILE A 118 -3.04 11.50 2.48
CA ILE A 118 -3.87 10.28 2.57
C ILE A 118 -5.10 10.43 1.67
N SER A 119 -5.14 9.60 0.62
CA SER A 119 -6.09 9.74 -0.48
C SER A 119 -6.81 8.43 -0.80
N TYR A 120 -7.87 8.53 -1.59
CA TYR A 120 -8.57 7.34 -2.11
C TYR A 120 -7.67 6.50 -3.01
N ALA A 121 -6.80 7.14 -3.81
CA ALA A 121 -5.85 6.41 -4.64
C ALA A 121 -4.93 5.51 -3.81
N GLU A 122 -4.31 6.06 -2.76
CA GLU A 122 -3.39 5.32 -1.89
C GLU A 122 -4.10 4.19 -1.12
N VAL A 123 -5.34 4.42 -0.65
CA VAL A 123 -6.16 3.35 -0.07
C VAL A 123 -6.48 2.27 -1.11
N GLY A 124 -6.85 2.67 -2.32
CA GLY A 124 -7.15 1.75 -3.43
C GLY A 124 -5.96 0.85 -3.78
N GLU A 125 -4.76 1.41 -3.85
CA GLU A 125 -3.53 0.65 -4.16
C GLU A 125 -3.19 -0.41 -3.10
N ASN A 126 -3.48 -0.13 -1.82
CA ASN A 126 -3.26 -1.08 -0.74
C ASN A 126 -4.41 -2.10 -0.62
N LEU A 127 -5.62 -1.72 -1.02
CA LEU A 127 -6.82 -2.54 -0.94
C LEU A 127 -6.91 -3.54 -2.10
N LEU A 128 -6.65 -3.09 -3.34
CA LEU A 128 -6.87 -3.86 -4.56
C LEU A 128 -5.62 -4.67 -4.97
N ASN A 129 -5.83 -5.82 -5.61
CA ASN A 129 -4.76 -6.56 -6.28
C ASN A 129 -4.43 -5.83 -7.59
N THR A 130 -3.20 -5.29 -7.69
CA THR A 130 -2.76 -4.55 -8.88
C THR A 130 -2.77 -5.41 -10.15
N GLY A 131 -2.51 -6.72 -10.04
CA GLY A 131 -2.60 -7.67 -11.15
C GLY A 131 -4.03 -7.81 -11.69
N LEU A 132 -5.05 -7.99 -10.82
CA LEU A 132 -6.45 -8.00 -11.26
C LEU A 132 -6.88 -6.64 -11.80
N TYR A 133 -6.41 -5.56 -11.18
CA TYR A 133 -6.66 -4.23 -11.66
C TYR A 133 -6.13 -4.06 -13.10
N GLN A 134 -4.86 -4.37 -13.37
CA GLN A 134 -4.28 -4.34 -14.72
C GLN A 134 -4.95 -5.31 -15.69
N PHE A 135 -5.38 -6.48 -15.21
CA PHE A 135 -6.14 -7.44 -16.01
C PHE A 135 -7.44 -6.84 -16.56
N LEU A 136 -8.17 -6.10 -15.73
CA LEU A 136 -9.38 -5.39 -16.17
C LEU A 136 -9.06 -4.27 -17.17
N GLU A 137 -7.87 -3.68 -17.10
CA GLU A 137 -7.40 -2.63 -18.03
C GLU A 137 -7.20 -3.24 -19.41
N GLU A 138 -6.48 -4.36 -19.47
CA GLU A 138 -6.25 -5.10 -20.71
C GLU A 138 -7.58 -5.55 -21.35
N LYS A 139 -8.52 -6.09 -20.55
CA LYS A 139 -9.83 -6.50 -21.07
C LYS A 139 -10.68 -5.31 -21.53
N SER A 140 -10.50 -4.15 -20.91
CA SER A 140 -11.09 -2.89 -21.37
C SER A 140 -10.52 -2.45 -22.72
N TRP A 141 -9.22 -2.59 -22.92
CA TRP A 141 -8.56 -2.34 -24.20
C TRP A 141 -9.06 -3.26 -25.31
N ASP A 142 -9.18 -4.57 -25.02
CA ASP A 142 -9.75 -5.55 -25.95
C ASP A 142 -11.16 -5.12 -26.38
N TYR A 143 -12.01 -4.75 -25.41
CA TYR A 143 -13.37 -4.27 -25.68
C TYR A 143 -13.40 -3.00 -26.53
N PHE A 144 -12.57 -2.00 -26.24
CA PHE A 144 -12.52 -0.76 -27.02
C PHE A 144 -12.05 -0.98 -28.46
N LYS A 145 -11.13 -1.91 -28.66
CA LYS A 145 -10.74 -2.39 -29.99
C LYS A 145 -11.91 -3.04 -30.73
N GLU A 146 -12.67 -3.91 -30.06
CA GLU A 146 -13.84 -4.59 -30.64
C GLU A 146 -14.91 -3.60 -31.11
N ILE A 147 -15.14 -2.50 -30.38
CA ILE A 147 -16.13 -1.47 -30.75
C ILE A 147 -15.59 -0.33 -31.61
N GLY A 148 -14.33 -0.40 -32.04
CA GLY A 148 -13.72 0.54 -32.97
C GLY A 148 -13.36 1.92 -32.38
N LYS A 149 -13.18 2.03 -31.06
CA LYS A 149 -12.65 3.27 -30.46
C LYS A 149 -11.13 3.39 -30.73
N ASP A 150 -10.65 4.63 -30.89
CA ASP A 150 -9.24 4.92 -31.20
C ASP A 150 -8.29 4.46 -30.07
N GLN A 151 -7.26 3.70 -30.44
CA GLN A 151 -6.21 3.18 -29.55
C GLN A 151 -5.09 4.18 -29.26
N SER A 152 -5.09 5.34 -29.92
CA SER A 152 -4.18 6.45 -29.60
C SER A 152 -4.52 7.12 -28.27
N VAL A 153 -5.62 6.71 -27.64
CA VAL A 153 -6.19 7.30 -26.44
C VAL A 153 -5.96 6.33 -25.29
N ASN A 154 -5.25 6.76 -24.25
CA ASN A 154 -4.97 5.88 -23.11
C ASN A 154 -6.30 5.59 -22.39
N TYR A 155 -6.73 4.33 -22.41
CA TYR A 155 -7.89 3.89 -21.64
C TYR A 155 -7.38 3.35 -20.35
N SER A 156 -7.49 4.17 -19.32
CA SER A 156 -7.02 3.75 -18.05
C SER A 156 -8.13 3.69 -17.03
N ILE A 157 -8.18 2.56 -16.35
CA ILE A 157 -8.90 2.45 -15.09
C ILE A 157 -8.22 3.29 -14.00
N LEU A 158 -6.96 3.76 -14.21
CA LEU A 158 -6.07 4.57 -13.32
C LEU A 158 -6.67 5.88 -12.77
N GLN A 159 -7.99 6.05 -12.78
CA GLN A 159 -8.68 7.20 -12.20
C GLN A 159 -9.67 6.83 -11.09
N TRP A 160 -9.55 5.66 -10.46
CA TRP A 160 -10.27 5.37 -9.20
C TRP A 160 -9.65 6.10 -8.01
N ASN A 161 -9.40 7.40 -8.17
CA ASN A 161 -8.61 8.25 -7.28
C ASN A 161 -9.46 9.16 -6.37
N ASN A 162 -10.78 9.07 -6.48
CA ASN A 162 -11.73 9.79 -5.63
C ASN A 162 -12.80 8.84 -5.09
N GLN A 163 -13.55 9.33 -4.09
CA GLN A 163 -14.55 8.54 -3.37
C GLN A 163 -15.55 7.86 -4.30
N GLU A 164 -16.17 8.63 -5.21
CA GLU A 164 -17.26 8.13 -6.06
C GLU A 164 -16.75 7.03 -6.99
N ARG A 165 -15.63 7.28 -7.67
CA ARG A 165 -15.04 6.34 -8.62
C ARG A 165 -14.50 5.10 -7.95
N LEU A 166 -13.81 5.23 -6.81
CA LEU A 166 -13.28 4.07 -6.10
C LEU A 166 -14.41 3.22 -5.51
N LYS A 167 -15.42 3.85 -4.90
CA LYS A 167 -16.59 3.13 -4.35
C LYS A 167 -17.28 2.31 -5.44
N LYS A 168 -17.58 2.94 -6.58
CA LYS A 168 -18.18 2.25 -7.72
C LYS A 168 -17.24 1.21 -8.32
N GLY A 169 -15.94 1.51 -8.42
CA GLY A 169 -14.91 0.60 -8.90
C GLY A 169 -14.83 -0.68 -8.06
N ILE A 170 -14.92 -0.57 -6.74
CA ILE A 170 -14.95 -1.71 -5.80
C ILE A 170 -16.11 -2.66 -6.13
N GLU A 171 -17.31 -2.16 -6.42
CA GLU A 171 -18.45 -3.01 -6.77
C GLU A 171 -18.17 -3.88 -8.01
N TYR A 172 -17.55 -3.30 -9.04
CA TYR A 172 -17.20 -4.02 -10.27
C TYR A 172 -15.97 -4.92 -10.09
N TYR A 173 -15.02 -4.50 -9.26
CA TYR A 173 -13.88 -5.30 -8.87
C TYR A 173 -14.31 -6.56 -8.11
N GLU A 174 -15.28 -6.45 -7.19
CA GLU A 174 -15.85 -7.61 -6.49
C GLU A 174 -16.57 -8.57 -7.43
N LYS A 175 -17.29 -8.05 -8.44
CA LYS A 175 -17.84 -8.89 -9.51
C LYS A 175 -16.73 -9.60 -10.28
N ALA A 176 -15.64 -8.90 -10.62
CA ALA A 176 -14.50 -9.48 -11.32
C ALA A 176 -13.85 -10.64 -10.53
N LEU A 177 -13.69 -10.50 -9.22
CA LEU A 177 -13.19 -11.55 -8.33
C LEU A 177 -13.99 -12.85 -8.42
N THR A 178 -15.28 -12.79 -8.73
CA THR A 178 -16.11 -14.00 -8.93
C THR A 178 -15.82 -14.71 -10.26
N LEU A 179 -15.33 -13.98 -11.27
CA LEU A 179 -15.15 -14.44 -12.64
C LEU A 179 -13.72 -14.91 -12.94
N VAL A 180 -12.76 -14.58 -12.09
CA VAL A 180 -11.34 -14.94 -12.27
C VAL A 180 -10.86 -15.94 -11.23
N ASP A 181 -9.83 -16.68 -11.60
CA ASP A 181 -8.94 -17.40 -10.67
C ASP A 181 -7.64 -16.61 -10.52
N ILE A 182 -7.23 -16.40 -9.28
CA ILE A 182 -5.98 -15.74 -8.89
C ILE A 182 -5.06 -16.81 -8.31
N GLN A 183 -4.00 -17.16 -9.04
CA GLN A 183 -3.09 -18.23 -8.64
C GLN A 183 -2.21 -17.84 -7.45
N ASP A 184 -1.75 -16.59 -7.43
CA ASP A 184 -0.97 -16.02 -6.33
C ASP A 184 -1.46 -14.60 -6.03
N ASN A 185 -2.24 -14.48 -4.96
CA ASN A 185 -2.79 -13.20 -4.53
C ASN A 185 -1.75 -12.35 -3.75
N SER A 186 -0.58 -12.92 -3.42
CA SER A 186 0.55 -12.20 -2.84
C SER A 186 1.47 -11.57 -3.90
N ALA A 187 1.42 -12.07 -5.14
CA ALA A 187 2.06 -11.50 -6.31
C ALA A 187 1.27 -10.28 -6.81
N ILE A 188 1.27 -9.22 -5.99
CA ILE A 188 0.43 -8.02 -6.10
C ILE A 188 0.34 -7.44 -7.52
N ARG A 189 1.36 -7.64 -8.37
CA ARG A 189 1.54 -6.92 -9.65
C ARG A 189 1.53 -7.78 -10.91
N HIS A 190 1.36 -9.10 -10.83
CA HIS A 190 1.54 -9.95 -12.01
C HIS A 190 0.20 -10.36 -12.63
N ILE A 191 -0.15 -9.73 -13.75
CA ILE A 191 -1.35 -10.06 -14.54
C ILE A 191 -1.43 -11.54 -14.93
N ASP A 192 -0.28 -12.18 -15.20
CA ASP A 192 -0.20 -13.60 -15.61
C ASP A 192 -0.74 -14.58 -14.54
N THR A 193 -0.90 -14.11 -13.29
CA THR A 193 -1.49 -14.89 -12.20
C THR A 193 -3.03 -14.87 -12.23
N ILE A 194 -3.63 -14.07 -13.11
CA ILE A 194 -5.08 -13.85 -13.23
C ILE A 194 -5.58 -14.52 -14.51
N THR A 195 -6.53 -15.42 -14.37
CA THR A 195 -7.17 -16.08 -15.52
C THR A 195 -8.69 -16.04 -15.38
N VAL A 196 -9.41 -15.89 -16.48
CA VAL A 196 -10.87 -16.01 -16.45
C VAL A 196 -11.23 -17.47 -16.20
N LYS A 197 -12.12 -17.72 -15.25
CA LYS A 197 -12.63 -19.06 -14.98
C LYS A 197 -13.25 -19.66 -16.26
N PRO A 198 -13.04 -20.96 -16.53
CA PRO A 198 -13.64 -21.60 -17.70
C PRO A 198 -15.16 -21.38 -17.78
N GLY A 199 -15.64 -20.90 -18.92
CA GLY A 199 -17.06 -20.63 -19.16
C GLY A 199 -17.57 -19.28 -18.63
N LYS A 200 -16.69 -18.43 -18.09
CA LYS A 200 -17.01 -17.06 -17.62
C LYS A 200 -16.61 -15.95 -18.59
N GLU A 201 -16.09 -16.29 -19.77
CA GLU A 201 -15.53 -15.33 -20.74
C GLU A 201 -16.58 -14.32 -21.21
N SER A 202 -17.81 -14.77 -21.49
CA SER A 202 -18.90 -13.88 -21.86
C SER A 202 -19.33 -12.97 -20.70
N GLN A 203 -19.26 -13.45 -19.46
CA GLN A 203 -19.58 -12.65 -18.28
C GLN A 203 -18.50 -11.60 -18.03
N MET A 204 -17.24 -11.94 -18.26
CA MET A 204 -16.12 -10.98 -18.19
C MET A 204 -16.29 -9.88 -19.24
N LYS A 205 -16.58 -10.23 -20.51
CA LYS A 205 -16.85 -9.23 -21.55
C LYS A 205 -18.04 -8.33 -21.19
N GLN A 206 -19.09 -8.90 -20.63
CA GLN A 206 -20.26 -8.15 -20.18
C GLN A 206 -19.91 -7.19 -19.02
N LEU A 207 -19.10 -7.64 -18.06
CA LEU A 207 -18.62 -6.80 -16.95
C LEU A 207 -17.89 -5.56 -17.47
N ILE A 208 -16.97 -5.72 -18.43
CA ILE A 208 -16.23 -4.60 -19.03
C ILE A 208 -17.16 -3.60 -19.72
N ARG A 209 -18.19 -4.07 -20.43
CA ARG A 209 -19.21 -3.19 -21.05
C ARG A 209 -19.96 -2.40 -20.00
N GLU A 210 -20.36 -3.04 -18.91
CA GLU A 210 -21.05 -2.36 -17.80
C GLU A 210 -20.13 -1.35 -17.10
N MET A 211 -18.82 -1.62 -17.01
CA MET A 211 -17.82 -0.67 -16.49
C MET A 211 -17.71 0.58 -17.39
N ASP A 212 -17.71 0.42 -18.72
CA ASP A 212 -17.75 1.53 -19.68
C ASP A 212 -19.03 2.38 -19.50
N GLN A 213 -20.19 1.73 -19.47
CA GLN A 213 -21.49 2.39 -19.26
C GLN A 213 -21.59 3.09 -17.90
N ALA A 214 -20.91 2.53 -16.89
CA ALA A 214 -20.79 3.11 -15.57
C ALA A 214 -19.83 4.32 -15.51
N GLY A 215 -19.12 4.65 -16.58
CA GLY A 215 -18.12 5.72 -16.60
C GLY A 215 -16.87 5.40 -15.77
N LEU A 216 -16.62 4.11 -15.49
CA LEU A 216 -15.41 3.67 -14.78
C LEU A 216 -14.19 3.60 -15.70
N LEU A 217 -14.42 3.46 -17.01
CA LEU A 217 -13.38 3.46 -18.03
C LEU A 217 -13.25 4.88 -18.58
N THR A 218 -12.09 5.50 -18.39
CA THR A 218 -11.85 6.87 -18.87
C THR A 218 -11.05 6.83 -20.14
N GLN A 219 -11.49 7.63 -21.11
CA GLN A 219 -10.78 7.88 -22.34
C GLN A 219 -9.92 9.15 -22.15
N THR A 220 -8.61 9.03 -21.98
CA THR A 220 -7.73 10.21 -21.86
C THR A 220 -7.03 10.49 -23.19
N SER A 221 -7.21 11.69 -23.74
CA SER A 221 -6.62 12.14 -25.02
C SER A 221 -5.10 12.17 -25.08
N GLU A 222 -4.41 11.84 -23.98
CA GLU A 222 -2.96 11.70 -23.94
C GLU A 222 -2.54 10.45 -24.72
N LYS A 223 -1.76 10.67 -25.77
CA LYS A 223 -1.22 9.59 -26.59
C LYS A 223 -0.16 8.82 -25.81
N ASN A 224 -0.06 7.51 -26.05
CA ASN A 224 0.86 6.55 -25.38
C ASN A 224 2.37 6.91 -25.41
N GLY A 225 2.78 8.08 -25.91
CA GLY A 225 4.14 8.60 -25.91
C GLY A 225 4.35 9.93 -25.17
N GLU A 226 3.31 10.54 -24.60
CA GLU A 226 3.41 11.82 -23.87
C GLU A 226 3.36 11.67 -22.34
N ILE A 227 3.55 10.45 -21.81
CA ILE A 227 3.83 10.25 -20.38
C ILE A 227 5.22 10.86 -20.11
N SER A 228 5.23 12.17 -19.86
CA SER A 228 6.44 12.92 -19.53
C SER A 228 6.97 12.46 -18.18
N ARG A 229 8.30 12.28 -18.16
CA ARG A 229 9.15 11.85 -17.06
C ARG A 229 8.91 12.56 -15.73
#